data_AF-A0AAN3MR50-F1
#
_entry.id   AF-A0AAN3MR50-F1
#
_cell.length_a   1.000
_cell.length_b   1.000
_cell.length_c   1.000
_cell.angle_alpha   90.00
_cell.angle_beta   90.00
_cell.angle_gamma   90.00
#
_symmetry.space_group_name_H-M   'P 1'
#
loop_
_entity.id
_entity.type
_entity.pdbx_description
1 polymer ?
#
loop_
_entity_poly.entity_id
_entity_poly.type
_entity_poly.pdbx_seq_one_letter_code
_entity_poly.pdbx_strand_id
1 'polypeptide(L)'
;MPVVLNISDGRALPESELEALRNIARSNQSDTLIVGSRSLRLHHISFMDAFSVEPIQGSLLDRLGGRCRRLAESLERQLNHGNTFLQAFSLYMEQVRLTPFWLEGGRNAVQTRINSHAFTVNPGDFPCCEQHLSCPITLCIPKTGVFVKNALHSKVCSLYDKDALSEAIRHNVFHPLSREAFSPEMIVGREECYFDLTDQRFCIISGQDVRF
;
A
#
# COMPACT_ATOMS: atom_id res chain seq x y z
N MET A 1 18.53 19.42 -16.50
CA MET A 1 19.88 19.28 -17.09
C MET A 1 20.53 18.05 -16.48
N PRO A 2 21.27 17.22 -17.22
CA PRO A 2 21.89 16.03 -16.62
C PRO A 2 23.00 16.42 -15.64
N VAL A 3 23.08 15.72 -14.51
CA VAL A 3 24.14 15.90 -13.51
C VAL A 3 25.32 15.00 -13.88
N VAL A 4 26.49 15.59 -14.11
CA VAL A 4 27.70 14.82 -14.45
C VAL A 4 28.47 14.50 -13.18
N LEU A 5 28.69 13.22 -12.93
CA LEU A 5 29.41 12.68 -11.79
C LEU A 5 30.70 12.02 -12.27
N ASN A 6 31.83 12.40 -11.66
CA ASN A 6 33.13 11.82 -12.00
C ASN A 6 33.49 10.71 -10.98
N ILE A 7 32.86 9.54 -11.13
CA ILE A 7 33.03 8.41 -10.21
C ILE A 7 33.58 7.20 -10.97
N SER A 8 34.64 6.59 -10.43
CA SER A 8 35.16 5.29 -10.87
C SER A 8 34.41 4.15 -10.18
N ASP A 9 34.23 3.01 -10.87
CA ASP A 9 33.64 1.78 -10.31
C ASP A 9 34.23 1.48 -8.91
N GLY A 10 33.47 1.77 -7.83
CA GLY A 10 33.80 1.40 -6.45
C GLY A 10 34.30 2.50 -5.50
N ARG A 11 34.43 3.77 -5.91
CA ARG A 11 34.71 4.87 -4.95
C ARG A 11 33.41 5.41 -4.35
N ALA A 12 33.38 5.54 -3.02
CA ALA A 12 32.31 6.24 -2.32
C ALA A 12 32.41 7.74 -2.60
N LEU A 13 31.28 8.35 -2.92
CA LEU A 13 31.15 9.80 -2.99
C LEU A 13 31.33 10.41 -1.59
N PRO A 14 31.93 11.60 -1.48
CA PRO A 14 31.93 12.33 -0.22
C PRO A 14 30.49 12.72 0.18
N GLU A 15 30.22 12.77 1.48
CA GLU A 15 28.85 13.02 1.99
C GLU A 15 28.28 14.36 1.49
N SER A 16 29.11 15.38 1.30
CA SER A 16 28.70 16.68 0.74
C SER A 16 28.15 16.57 -0.68
N GLU A 17 28.72 15.68 -1.51
CA GLU A 17 28.22 15.43 -2.87
C GLU A 17 26.96 14.56 -2.86
N LEU A 18 26.88 13.60 -1.92
CA LEU A 18 25.66 12.80 -1.71
C LEU A 18 24.48 13.68 -1.26
N GLU A 19 24.70 14.60 -0.32
CA GLU A 19 23.68 15.54 0.13
C GLU A 19 23.22 16.47 -0.99
N ALA A 20 24.15 16.98 -1.80
CA ALA A 20 23.81 17.78 -2.97
C ALA A 20 22.94 16.99 -3.96
N LEU A 21 23.29 15.72 -4.24
CA LEU A 21 22.49 14.83 -5.09
C LEU A 21 21.10 14.55 -4.50
N ARG A 22 21.01 14.30 -3.18
CA ARG A 22 19.71 14.11 -2.51
C ARG A 22 18.84 15.36 -2.64
N ASN A 23 19.41 16.56 -2.46
CA ASN A 23 18.68 17.82 -2.57
C ASN A 23 18.19 18.09 -4.00
N ILE A 24 19.02 17.79 -5.00
CA ILE A 24 18.66 17.89 -6.42
C ILE A 24 17.49 16.94 -6.72
N ALA A 25 17.61 15.67 -6.33
CA ALA A 25 16.57 14.67 -6.56
C ALA A 25 15.26 14.95 -5.81
N ARG A 26 15.30 15.60 -4.64
CA ARG A 26 14.10 16.08 -3.94
C ARG A 26 13.40 17.22 -4.69
N SER A 27 14.16 18.04 -5.41
CA SER A 27 13.63 19.21 -6.13
C SER A 27 13.05 18.89 -7.51
N ASN A 28 13.43 17.77 -8.14
CA ASN A 28 13.03 17.37 -9.50
C ASN A 28 12.60 15.89 -9.57
N GLN A 29 11.58 15.58 -10.37
CA GLN A 29 10.95 14.25 -10.40
C GLN A 29 11.77 13.15 -11.11
N SER A 30 12.78 13.49 -11.92
CA SER A 30 13.66 12.51 -12.55
C SER A 30 14.91 13.15 -13.14
N ASP A 31 16.07 12.90 -12.53
CA ASP A 31 17.32 13.44 -13.04
C ASP A 31 18.18 12.36 -13.69
N THR A 32 18.67 12.68 -14.89
CA THR A 32 19.65 11.84 -15.58
C THR A 32 21.03 12.15 -15.02
N LEU A 33 21.70 11.14 -14.47
CA LEU A 33 23.08 11.20 -14.01
C LEU A 33 23.99 10.66 -15.10
N ILE A 34 25.11 11.33 -15.36
CA ILE A 34 26.15 10.86 -16.27
C ILE A 34 27.36 10.48 -15.45
N VAL A 35 27.71 9.19 -15.39
CA VAL A 35 28.89 8.66 -14.69
C VAL A 35 29.87 8.15 -15.73
N GLY A 36 30.93 8.92 -16.01
CA GLY A 36 31.84 8.62 -17.12
C GLY A 36 31.11 8.61 -18.46
N SER A 37 31.07 7.46 -19.15
CA SER A 37 30.32 7.26 -20.40
C SER A 37 28.92 6.66 -20.20
N ARG A 38 28.51 6.42 -18.96
CA ARG A 38 27.26 5.72 -18.61
C ARG A 38 26.20 6.71 -18.16
N SER A 39 24.96 6.47 -18.55
CA SER A 39 23.82 7.26 -18.10
C SER A 39 22.97 6.46 -17.11
N LEU A 40 22.66 7.05 -15.97
CA LEU A 40 21.79 6.51 -14.93
C LEU A 40 20.60 7.45 -14.75
N ARG A 41 19.50 6.92 -14.22
CA ARG A 41 18.31 7.66 -13.86
C ARG A 41 18.13 7.59 -12.36
N LEU A 42 17.99 8.75 -11.74
CA LEU A 42 17.76 8.90 -10.32
C LEU A 42 16.30 9.32 -10.09
N HIS A 43 15.63 8.59 -9.22
CA HIS A 43 14.27 8.88 -8.76
C HIS A 43 14.26 9.08 -7.24
N HIS A 44 13.55 10.11 -6.79
CA HIS A 44 13.24 10.32 -5.37
C HIS A 44 11.83 9.82 -5.07
N ILE A 45 11.69 9.07 -3.99
CA ILE A 45 10.45 8.50 -3.50
C ILE A 45 10.07 9.24 -2.21
N SER A 46 9.26 10.28 -2.37
CA SER A 46 8.97 11.28 -1.34
C SER A 46 8.37 10.72 -0.05
N PHE A 47 7.48 9.73 -0.13
CA PHE A 47 6.76 9.20 1.05
C PHE A 47 7.65 8.43 2.05
N MET A 48 8.88 8.06 1.64
CA MET A 48 9.85 7.34 2.46
C MET A 48 11.23 7.98 2.45
N ASP A 49 11.37 9.16 1.83
CA ASP A 49 12.64 9.83 1.56
C ASP A 49 13.74 8.89 1.04
N ALA A 50 13.37 7.98 0.13
CA ALA A 50 14.28 6.99 -0.46
C ALA A 50 14.61 7.36 -1.91
N PHE A 51 15.71 6.82 -2.42
CA PHE A 51 16.21 7.07 -3.76
C PHE A 51 16.33 5.76 -4.53
N SER A 52 15.93 5.76 -5.81
CA SER A 52 16.14 4.62 -6.70
C SER A 52 17.02 5.02 -7.88
N VAL A 53 17.93 4.13 -8.26
CA VAL A 53 18.91 4.39 -9.33
C VAL A 53 18.81 3.28 -10.37
N GLU A 54 18.45 3.65 -11.59
CA GLU A 54 18.30 2.71 -12.70
C GLU A 54 19.28 3.04 -13.83
N PRO A 55 19.98 2.05 -14.43
CA PRO A 55 20.78 2.30 -15.60
C PRO A 55 19.88 2.61 -16.80
N ILE A 56 20.13 3.73 -17.48
CA ILE A 56 19.47 4.03 -18.75
C ILE A 56 20.10 3.12 -19.79
N GLN A 57 19.30 2.18 -20.32
CA GLN A 57 19.79 1.18 -21.26
C GLN A 57 20.28 1.87 -22.55
N GLY A 58 21.59 1.81 -22.78
CA GLY A 58 22.24 2.21 -24.02
C GLY A 58 22.42 1.07 -25.01
N SER A 59 23.51 1.12 -25.77
CA SER A 59 23.86 0.18 -26.85
C SER A 59 23.95 -1.28 -26.38
N LEU A 60 23.91 -2.24 -27.31
CA LEU A 60 24.02 -3.70 -27.06
C LEU A 60 25.20 -4.10 -26.16
N LEU A 61 26.30 -3.33 -26.16
CA LEU A 61 27.45 -3.55 -25.28
C LEU A 61 27.14 -3.26 -23.79
N ASP A 62 26.26 -2.31 -23.50
CA ASP A 62 25.82 -2.01 -22.13
C ASP A 62 24.94 -3.14 -21.56
N ARG A 63 24.28 -3.93 -22.44
CA ARG A 63 23.46 -5.09 -22.05
C ARG A 63 24.29 -6.30 -21.63
N LEU A 64 25.53 -6.42 -22.12
CA LEU A 64 26.41 -7.57 -21.87
C LEU A 64 27.27 -7.40 -20.61
N GLY A 65 27.48 -6.17 -20.13
CA GLY A 65 28.34 -5.87 -19.00
C GLY A 65 27.53 -5.52 -17.75
N GLY A 66 27.29 -6.47 -16.85
CA GLY A 66 26.66 -6.24 -15.53
C GLY A 66 27.35 -5.21 -14.60
N ARG A 67 28.36 -4.48 -15.09
CA ARG A 67 29.04 -3.37 -14.41
C ARG A 67 28.16 -2.13 -14.25
N CYS A 68 27.33 -1.77 -15.24
CA CYS A 68 26.39 -0.64 -15.10
C CYS A 68 25.38 -0.87 -13.96
N ARG A 69 24.93 -2.12 -13.82
CA ARG A 69 24.03 -2.52 -12.73
C ARG A 69 24.71 -2.43 -11.36
N ARG A 70 25.96 -2.90 -11.23
CA ARG A 70 26.74 -2.78 -9.99
C ARG A 70 26.99 -1.33 -9.58
N LEU A 71 27.22 -0.44 -10.56
CA LEU A 71 27.31 1.00 -10.29
C LEU A 71 26.01 1.58 -9.75
N ALA A 72 24.89 1.28 -10.42
CA ALA A 72 23.57 1.75 -10.00
C ALA A 72 23.26 1.29 -8.57
N GLU A 73 23.46 0.01 -8.28
CA GLU A 73 23.27 -0.56 -6.93
C GLU A 73 24.22 0.06 -5.90
N SER A 74 25.47 0.37 -6.27
CA SER A 74 26.42 1.04 -5.37
C SER A 74 26.00 2.47 -5.06
N LEU A 75 25.55 3.23 -6.06
CA LEU A 75 25.07 4.60 -5.88
C LEU A 75 23.78 4.62 -5.05
N GLU A 76 22.87 3.69 -5.31
CA GLU A 76 21.63 3.53 -4.56
C GLU A 76 21.90 3.24 -3.08
N ARG A 77 22.85 2.36 -2.78
CA ARG A 77 23.30 2.11 -1.40
C ARG A 77 23.88 3.35 -0.75
N GLN A 78 24.70 4.13 -1.45
CA GLN A 78 25.28 5.36 -0.88
C GLN A 78 24.19 6.41 -0.58
N LEU A 79 23.21 6.56 -1.48
CA LEU A 79 22.11 7.50 -1.28
C LEU A 79 21.19 7.08 -0.13
N ASN A 80 20.92 5.78 0.03
CA ASN A 80 20.01 5.23 1.04
C ASN A 80 20.73 4.63 2.27
N HIS A 81 21.84 5.24 2.71
CA HIS A 81 22.54 4.88 3.96
C HIS A 81 22.93 3.39 4.09
N GLY A 82 23.31 2.77 2.97
CA GLY A 82 23.77 1.38 2.88
C GLY A 82 22.76 0.40 2.28
N ASN A 83 21.50 0.81 2.11
CA ASN A 83 20.43 -0.05 1.60
C ASN A 83 20.19 0.12 0.09
N THR A 84 19.83 -0.96 -0.60
CA THR A 84 19.17 -0.81 -1.92
C THR A 84 17.78 -0.21 -1.73
N PHE A 85 17.18 0.34 -2.79
CA PHE A 85 15.83 0.89 -2.72
C PHE A 85 14.82 -0.17 -2.24
N LEU A 86 14.91 -1.40 -2.75
CA LEU A 86 14.04 -2.49 -2.33
C LEU A 86 14.20 -2.85 -0.85
N GLN A 87 15.42 -2.79 -0.31
CA GLN A 87 15.66 -2.99 1.12
C GLN A 87 15.09 -1.84 1.96
N ALA A 88 15.33 -0.59 1.55
CA ALA A 88 14.76 0.58 2.22
C ALA A 88 13.22 0.54 2.19
N PHE A 89 12.63 0.11 1.07
CA PHE A 89 11.20 -0.07 0.93
C PHE A 89 10.66 -1.16 1.86
N SER A 90 11.35 -2.30 1.95
CA SER A 90 10.97 -3.38 2.87
C SER A 90 11.00 -2.92 4.32
N LEU A 91 12.06 -2.21 4.73
CA LEU A 91 12.19 -1.68 6.08
C LEU A 91 11.11 -0.65 6.40
N TYR A 92 10.80 0.25 5.46
CA TYR A 92 9.71 1.21 5.60
C TYR A 92 8.37 0.50 5.75
N MET A 93 8.07 -0.53 4.93
CA MET A 93 6.83 -1.28 5.02
C MET A 93 6.70 -2.02 6.35
N GLU A 94 7.80 -2.60 6.86
CA GLU A 94 7.84 -3.17 8.21
C GLU A 94 7.61 -2.11 9.27
N GLN A 95 8.26 -0.95 9.16
CA GLN A 95 8.07 0.15 10.09
C GLN A 95 6.63 0.67 10.06
N VAL A 96 6.02 0.89 8.90
CA VAL A 96 4.61 1.30 8.76
C VAL A 96 3.68 0.27 9.38
N ARG A 97 3.94 -1.03 9.20
CA ARG A 97 3.19 -2.11 9.88
C ARG A 97 3.34 -2.05 11.40
N LEU A 98 4.51 -1.65 11.88
CA LEU A 98 4.86 -1.59 13.30
C LEU A 98 4.59 -0.22 13.94
N THR A 99 4.28 0.84 13.18
CA THR A 99 4.15 2.20 13.72
C THR A 99 2.87 2.30 14.55
N PRO A 100 2.95 2.43 15.90
CA PRO A 100 1.80 2.17 16.77
C PRO A 100 0.83 3.36 16.93
N PHE A 101 1.10 4.51 16.33
CA PHE A 101 0.69 5.81 16.92
C PHE A 101 -0.84 6.04 17.01
N TRP A 102 -1.66 5.28 16.26
CA TRP A 102 -3.13 5.29 16.35
C TRP A 102 -3.78 3.90 16.39
N LEU A 103 -2.97 2.83 16.32
CA LEU A 103 -3.46 1.50 15.98
C LEU A 103 -3.86 0.68 17.20
N GLU A 104 -3.28 0.83 18.39
CA GLU A 104 -3.67 -0.07 19.50
C GLU A 104 -5.07 0.27 20.07
N GLY A 105 -5.34 1.57 20.29
CA GLY A 105 -6.69 2.05 20.62
C GLY A 105 -7.68 1.86 19.46
N GLY A 106 -7.24 2.11 18.23
CA GLY A 106 -8.04 1.88 17.02
C GLY A 106 -8.39 0.42 16.77
N ARG A 107 -7.42 -0.51 16.91
CA ARG A 107 -7.61 -1.96 16.76
C ARG A 107 -8.60 -2.49 17.78
N ASN A 108 -8.46 -2.11 19.04
CA ASN A 108 -9.40 -2.51 20.08
C ASN A 108 -10.81 -1.99 19.79
N ALA A 109 -10.92 -0.75 19.31
CA ALA A 109 -12.21 -0.17 18.90
C ALA A 109 -12.81 -0.90 17.69
N VAL A 110 -12.01 -1.21 16.67
CA VAL A 110 -12.45 -1.95 15.47
C VAL A 110 -12.87 -3.37 15.85
N GLN A 111 -12.08 -4.07 16.67
CA GLN A 111 -12.39 -5.43 17.12
C GLN A 111 -13.66 -5.46 17.99
N THR A 112 -13.84 -4.45 18.84
CA THR A 112 -15.08 -4.28 19.61
C THR A 112 -16.26 -4.08 18.68
N ARG A 113 -16.15 -3.20 17.67
CA ARG A 113 -17.18 -3.00 16.65
C ARG A 113 -17.49 -4.28 15.88
N ILE A 114 -16.48 -5.05 15.46
CA ILE A 114 -16.67 -6.33 14.76
C ILE A 114 -17.47 -7.28 15.64
N ASN A 115 -17.10 -7.42 16.92
CA ASN A 115 -17.81 -8.30 17.84
C ASN A 115 -19.25 -7.84 18.10
N SER A 116 -19.54 -6.54 18.09
CA SER A 116 -20.89 -6.01 18.28
C SER A 116 -21.78 -6.11 17.04
N HIS A 117 -21.22 -6.05 15.83
CA HIS A 117 -21.99 -6.03 14.57
C HIS A 117 -21.94 -7.36 13.81
N ALA A 118 -21.19 -8.35 14.31
CA ALA A 118 -21.15 -9.69 13.73
C ALA A 118 -22.51 -10.39 13.88
N PHE A 119 -22.94 -11.06 12.81
CA PHE A 119 -24.22 -11.76 12.76
C PHE A 119 -24.08 -13.10 12.03
N THR A 120 -24.99 -14.02 12.29
CA THR A 120 -25.05 -15.31 11.57
C THR A 120 -25.59 -15.09 10.17
N VAL A 121 -24.85 -15.51 9.16
CA VAL A 121 -25.21 -15.33 7.75
C VAL A 121 -25.97 -16.57 7.29
N ASN A 122 -27.24 -16.38 6.93
CA ASN A 122 -28.04 -17.39 6.24
C ASN A 122 -28.28 -16.92 4.80
N PRO A 123 -27.86 -17.67 3.76
CA PRO A 123 -28.05 -17.25 2.38
C PRO A 123 -29.51 -16.97 1.98
N GLY A 124 -30.46 -17.68 2.60
CA GLY A 124 -31.90 -17.50 2.36
C GLY A 124 -32.50 -16.20 2.92
N ASP A 125 -31.78 -15.49 3.80
CA ASP A 125 -32.25 -14.24 4.38
C ASP A 125 -31.97 -13.02 3.48
N PHE A 126 -31.19 -13.20 2.41
CA PHE A 126 -30.76 -12.12 1.54
C PHE A 126 -31.47 -12.19 0.17
N PRO A 127 -31.86 -11.04 -0.40
CA PRO A 127 -32.51 -10.99 -1.73
C PRO A 127 -31.52 -11.19 -2.88
N CYS A 128 -30.28 -11.65 -2.62
CA CYS A 128 -29.19 -11.75 -3.58
C CYS A 128 -28.69 -13.18 -3.79
N CYS A 129 -28.05 -13.44 -4.93
CA CYS A 129 -27.38 -14.72 -5.16
C CYS A 129 -26.19 -14.92 -4.22
N GLU A 130 -25.92 -16.18 -3.88
CA GLU A 130 -24.82 -16.61 -2.98
C GLU A 130 -23.44 -16.04 -3.34
N GLN A 131 -23.19 -15.77 -4.63
CA GLN A 131 -21.95 -15.15 -5.11
C GLN A 131 -21.66 -13.77 -4.48
N HIS A 132 -22.71 -13.00 -4.12
CA HIS A 132 -22.54 -11.68 -3.50
C HIS A 132 -22.30 -11.77 -1.98
N LEU A 133 -22.48 -12.96 -1.39
CA LEU A 133 -22.25 -13.24 0.03
C LEU A 133 -20.86 -13.85 0.29
N SER A 134 -20.03 -13.99 -0.75
CA SER A 134 -18.68 -14.53 -0.59
C SER A 134 -17.75 -13.50 0.05
N CYS A 135 -17.05 -13.92 1.11
CA CYS A 135 -16.06 -13.10 1.78
C CYS A 135 -14.85 -12.86 0.87
N PRO A 136 -14.39 -11.61 0.65
CA PRO A 136 -13.22 -11.33 -0.19
C PRO A 136 -11.89 -11.94 0.31
N ILE A 137 -11.81 -12.31 1.60
CA ILE A 137 -10.61 -12.90 2.21
C ILE A 137 -10.60 -14.43 2.06
N THR A 138 -11.70 -15.09 2.44
CA THR A 138 -11.80 -16.56 2.46
C THR A 138 -12.35 -17.14 1.17
N LEU A 139 -12.96 -16.31 0.31
CA LEU A 139 -13.64 -16.68 -0.93
C LEU A 139 -14.80 -17.68 -0.72
N CYS A 140 -15.33 -17.74 0.50
CA CYS A 140 -16.44 -18.60 0.91
C CYS A 140 -17.53 -17.76 1.59
N ILE A 141 -18.76 -18.30 1.64
CA ILE A 141 -19.84 -17.71 2.43
C ILE A 141 -19.53 -17.96 3.92
N PRO A 142 -19.34 -16.91 4.73
CA PRO A 142 -19.02 -17.07 6.14
C PRO A 142 -20.23 -17.58 6.93
N LYS A 143 -19.99 -18.33 8.00
CA LYS A 143 -21.06 -18.66 8.97
C LYS A 143 -21.42 -17.46 9.83
N THR A 144 -20.39 -16.74 10.28
CA THR A 144 -20.50 -15.52 11.07
C THR A 144 -19.88 -14.38 10.28
N GLY A 145 -20.72 -13.49 9.78
CA GLY A 145 -20.31 -12.40 8.91
C GLY A 145 -20.36 -11.04 9.59
N VAL A 146 -19.60 -10.09 9.05
CA VAL A 146 -19.73 -8.66 9.38
C VAL A 146 -19.65 -7.85 8.10
N PHE A 147 -20.43 -6.78 8.01
CA PHE A 147 -20.35 -5.87 6.87
C PHE A 147 -19.25 -4.83 7.09
N VAL A 148 -18.45 -4.62 6.05
CA VAL A 148 -17.36 -3.63 6.05
C VAL A 148 -17.45 -2.78 4.79
N LYS A 149 -17.34 -1.46 4.96
CA LYS A 149 -17.22 -0.49 3.86
C LYS A 149 -15.97 -0.76 3.03
N ASN A 150 -16.09 -0.70 1.70
CA ASN A 150 -14.94 -0.94 0.82
C ASN A 150 -13.82 0.10 0.96
N ALA A 151 -14.15 1.29 1.46
CA ALA A 151 -13.26 2.40 1.81
C ALA A 151 -13.94 3.28 2.86
N LEU A 152 -13.19 4.14 3.57
CA LEU A 152 -13.74 5.00 4.63
C LEU A 152 -14.99 5.80 4.20
N HIS A 153 -14.93 6.38 3.00
CA HIS A 153 -16.02 7.19 2.41
C HIS A 153 -16.86 6.43 1.37
N SER A 154 -16.69 5.11 1.24
CA SER A 154 -17.48 4.31 0.31
C SER A 154 -18.92 4.14 0.82
N LYS A 155 -19.90 4.26 -0.06
CA LYS A 155 -21.30 3.86 0.23
C LYS A 155 -21.51 2.35 0.09
N VAL A 156 -20.56 1.65 -0.55
CA VAL A 156 -20.62 0.21 -0.78
C VAL A 156 -19.95 -0.55 0.37
N CYS A 157 -20.66 -1.53 0.90
CA CYS A 157 -20.21 -2.50 1.89
C CYS A 157 -20.01 -3.88 1.25
N SER A 158 -19.18 -4.72 1.84
CA SER A 158 -19.01 -6.13 1.48
C SER A 158 -19.08 -7.00 2.73
N LEU A 159 -19.53 -8.23 2.57
CA LEU A 159 -19.61 -9.20 3.66
C LEU A 159 -18.23 -9.84 3.89
N TYR A 160 -17.77 -9.84 5.14
CA TYR A 160 -16.51 -10.48 5.53
C TYR A 160 -16.76 -11.54 6.60
N ASP A 161 -15.92 -12.58 6.59
CA ASP A 161 -15.85 -13.54 7.68
C ASP A 161 -15.25 -12.88 8.92
N LYS A 162 -15.92 -13.04 10.07
CA LYS A 162 -15.49 -12.44 11.34
C LYS A 162 -14.08 -12.86 11.73
N ASP A 163 -13.76 -14.14 11.65
CA ASP A 163 -12.49 -14.68 12.15
C ASP A 163 -11.35 -14.29 11.20
N ALA A 164 -11.59 -14.37 9.89
CA ALA A 164 -10.63 -13.93 8.88
C ALA A 164 -10.33 -12.42 8.98
N LEU A 165 -11.36 -11.60 9.20
CA LEU A 165 -11.19 -10.16 9.38
C LEU A 165 -10.43 -9.82 10.68
N SER A 166 -10.75 -10.52 11.78
CA SER A 166 -10.07 -10.32 13.07
C SER A 166 -8.58 -10.68 12.96
N GLU A 167 -8.26 -11.78 12.27
CA GLU A 167 -6.87 -12.17 12.01
C GLU A 167 -6.15 -11.17 11.09
N ALA A 168 -6.84 -10.64 10.06
CA ALA A 168 -6.29 -9.59 9.20
C ALA A 168 -5.92 -8.31 9.99
N ILE A 169 -6.79 -7.90 10.92
CA ILE A 169 -6.53 -6.75 11.80
C ILE A 169 -5.38 -7.03 12.76
N ARG A 170 -5.30 -8.25 13.32
CA ARG A 170 -4.19 -8.68 14.19
C ARG A 170 -2.84 -8.57 13.51
N HIS A 171 -2.77 -8.88 12.21
CA HIS A 171 -1.56 -8.80 11.39
C HIS A 171 -1.31 -7.44 10.73
N ASN A 172 -2.11 -6.40 11.02
CA ASN A 172 -2.03 -5.09 10.37
C ASN A 172 -2.11 -5.16 8.85
N VAL A 173 -2.96 -6.06 8.35
CA VAL A 173 -3.24 -6.15 6.92
C VAL A 173 -4.13 -4.97 6.55
N PHE A 174 -3.77 -4.25 5.49
CA PHE A 174 -4.60 -3.20 4.92
C PHE A 174 -5.86 -3.78 4.26
N HIS A 175 -6.91 -2.98 4.18
CA HIS A 175 -8.16 -3.36 3.54
C HIS A 175 -7.90 -3.90 2.12
N PRO A 176 -8.46 -5.07 1.74
CA PRO A 176 -8.09 -5.75 0.49
C PRO A 176 -8.41 -4.94 -0.77
N LEU A 177 -9.47 -4.12 -0.71
CA LEU A 177 -9.90 -3.25 -1.82
C LEU A 177 -9.22 -1.87 -1.79
N SER A 178 -9.48 -1.04 -0.78
CA SER A 178 -8.94 0.33 -0.71
C SER A 178 -7.46 0.45 -0.35
N ARG A 179 -6.82 -0.60 0.20
CA ARG A 179 -5.47 -0.55 0.80
C ARG A 179 -5.34 0.44 1.96
N GLU A 180 -6.46 0.90 2.53
CA GLU A 180 -6.50 1.74 3.73
C GLU A 180 -6.40 0.90 5.01
N ALA A 181 -6.03 1.51 6.12
CA ALA A 181 -6.11 0.86 7.43
C ALA A 181 -7.59 0.71 7.84
N PHE A 182 -7.95 -0.40 8.47
CA PHE A 182 -9.31 -0.59 8.99
C PHE A 182 -9.62 0.44 10.08
N SER A 183 -10.70 1.20 9.88
CA SER A 183 -11.24 2.12 10.87
C SER A 183 -12.54 1.56 11.47
N PRO A 184 -12.91 1.95 12.71
CA PRO A 184 -14.15 1.48 13.33
C PRO A 184 -15.40 1.95 12.58
N GLU A 185 -15.30 3.07 11.85
CA GLU A 185 -16.36 3.65 11.01
C GLU A 185 -16.60 2.84 9.72
N MET A 186 -15.67 1.98 9.33
CA MET A 186 -15.84 1.07 8.21
C MET A 186 -16.70 -0.14 8.57
N ILE A 187 -16.81 -0.48 9.86
CA ILE A 187 -17.61 -1.62 10.33
C ILE A 187 -19.05 -1.17 10.51
N VAL A 188 -19.97 -1.78 9.77
CA VAL A 188 -21.40 -1.42 9.78
C VAL A 188 -22.26 -2.59 10.21
N GLY A 189 -23.40 -2.29 10.84
CA GLY A 189 -24.38 -3.29 11.23
C GLY A 189 -25.11 -3.90 10.04
N ARG A 190 -25.72 -5.08 10.28
CA ARG A 190 -26.63 -5.73 9.32
C ARG A 190 -27.75 -4.79 8.88
N GLU A 191 -28.34 -4.05 9.82
CA GLU A 191 -29.47 -3.15 9.56
C GLU A 191 -29.08 -1.88 8.78
N GLU A 192 -27.78 -1.54 8.74
CA GLU A 192 -27.28 -0.33 8.08
C GLU A 192 -26.87 -0.57 6.62
N CYS A 193 -26.79 -1.83 6.19
CA CYS A 193 -26.29 -2.24 4.88
C CYS A 193 -27.38 -3.08 4.17
N TYR A 194 -27.95 -2.54 3.08
CA TYR A 194 -28.99 -3.19 2.29
C TYR A 194 -28.46 -3.63 0.93
N PHE A 195 -29.08 -4.62 0.32
CA PHE A 195 -28.73 -5.04 -1.03
C PHE A 195 -29.52 -4.22 -2.05
N ASP A 196 -28.82 -3.44 -2.87
CA ASP A 196 -29.41 -2.74 -4.01
C ASP A 196 -29.53 -3.70 -5.19
N LEU A 197 -30.78 -3.99 -5.60
CA LEU A 197 -31.09 -4.85 -6.73
C LEU A 197 -30.68 -4.25 -8.08
N THR A 198 -30.61 -2.92 -8.18
CA THR A 198 -30.26 -2.20 -9.40
C THR A 198 -28.77 -2.34 -9.69
N ASP A 199 -27.97 -2.08 -8.66
CA ASP A 199 -26.51 -2.10 -8.75
C ASP A 199 -25.89 -3.46 -8.41
N GLN A 200 -26.71 -4.42 -7.94
CA GLN A 200 -26.31 -5.75 -7.49
C GLN A 200 -25.18 -5.72 -6.45
N ARG A 201 -25.25 -4.77 -5.52
CA ARG A 201 -24.23 -4.55 -4.48
C ARG A 201 -24.86 -4.15 -3.16
N PHE A 202 -24.11 -4.37 -2.09
CA PHE A 202 -24.50 -3.95 -0.75
C PHE A 202 -24.15 -2.47 -0.56
N CYS A 203 -25.15 -1.66 -0.19
CA CYS A 203 -25.06 -0.22 -0.01
C CYS A 203 -25.48 0.17 1.42
N ILE A 204 -24.87 1.23 1.95
CA ILE A 204 -25.22 1.76 3.26
C ILE A 204 -26.45 2.65 3.16
N ILE A 205 -27.38 2.49 4.11
CA ILE A 205 -28.50 3.39 4.32
C ILE A 205 -27.94 4.73 4.81
N SER A 206 -27.66 5.63 3.88
CA SER A 206 -27.33 7.01 4.21
C SER A 206 -28.64 7.73 4.53
N GLY A 207 -28.73 8.43 5.66
CA GLY A 207 -29.93 9.16 6.10
C GLY A 207 -30.45 10.28 5.17
N GLN A 208 -30.04 10.31 3.91
CA GLN A 208 -30.57 11.17 2.85
C GLN A 208 -31.65 10.50 1.99
N ASP A 209 -31.86 9.18 2.08
CA ASP A 209 -32.88 8.46 1.30
C ASP A 209 -34.19 8.22 2.09
N VAL A 210 -34.45 9.01 3.14
CA VAL A 210 -35.78 9.13 3.76
C VAL A 210 -36.42 10.43 3.29
N ARG A 211 -36.86 10.46 2.04
CA ARG A 211 -37.92 11.38 1.62
C ARG A 211 -38.99 10.57 0.90
N PHE A 212 -40.15 10.57 1.57
CA PHE A 212 -41.43 9.98 1.21
C PHE A 212 -41.82 10.18 -0.26
#